data_AF-A0A8B7DYU7-F1
#
_entry.id   AF-A0A8B7DYU7-F1
#
_cell.length_a   1.000
_cell.length_b   1.000
_cell.length_c   1.000
_cell.angle_alpha   90.00
_cell.angle_beta   90.00
_cell.angle_gamma   90.00
#
_symmetry.space_group_name_H-M   'P 1'
#
loop_
_entity.id
_entity.type
_entity.pdbx_description
1 polymer ?
#
loop_
_entity_poly.entity_id
_entity_poly.type
_entity_poly.pdbx_seq_one_letter_code
_entity_poly.pdbx_strand_id
1 'polypeptide(L)'
;MPQVELWMQNKLEETLGDNCYTILSSVFSLIKVLSNNCGNEDYYSTEDILCSLNSYGWVISGDQQDAYEFYQILIATIEEEVLKLVRIDDLFIKMAPLNAYPRILNRACKSLPSQKGNNHPFKGSFAIRMTCFACMSQNPVKFETFGSISLSLQNIKPVM
;
A
#
# COMPACT_ATOMS: atom_id res chain seq x y z
N MET A 1 8.30 -14.12 0.31
CA MET A 1 7.12 -14.07 -0.58
C MET A 1 7.52 -13.41 -1.90
N PRO A 2 7.76 -14.18 -2.98
CA PRO A 2 8.50 -13.68 -4.16
C PRO A 2 7.76 -12.56 -4.92
N GLN A 3 6.43 -12.60 -4.97
CA GLN A 3 5.63 -11.55 -5.63
C GLN A 3 5.71 -10.21 -4.90
N VAL A 4 5.85 -10.24 -3.58
CA VAL A 4 6.02 -9.03 -2.74
C VAL A 4 7.39 -8.42 -2.97
N GLU A 5 8.42 -9.26 -2.98
CA GLU A 5 9.80 -8.84 -3.21
C GLU A 5 9.97 -8.21 -4.61
N LEU A 6 9.43 -8.85 -5.65
CA LEU A 6 9.44 -8.31 -7.02
C LEU A 6 8.69 -6.98 -7.12
N TRP A 7 7.51 -6.89 -6.49
CA TRP A 7 6.73 -5.66 -6.48
C TRP A 7 7.49 -4.51 -5.81
N MET A 8 8.07 -4.76 -4.61
CA MET A 8 8.86 -3.75 -3.90
C MET A 8 10.10 -3.33 -4.68
N GLN A 9 10.79 -4.29 -5.31
CA GLN A 9 11.96 -4.00 -6.14
C GLN A 9 11.60 -3.07 -7.31
N ASN A 10 10.54 -3.39 -8.06
CA ASN A 10 10.08 -2.54 -9.16
C ASN A 10 9.73 -1.13 -8.67
N LYS A 11 9.09 -1.00 -7.50
CA LYS A 11 8.76 0.31 -6.92
C LYS A 11 9.96 1.08 -6.43
N LEU A 12 11.00 0.42 -5.93
CA LEU A 12 12.26 1.07 -5.56
C LEU A 12 13.08 1.49 -6.79
N GLU A 13 13.06 0.72 -7.87
CA GLU A 13 13.73 1.10 -9.14
C GLU A 13 13.06 2.32 -9.79
N GLU A 14 11.75 2.51 -9.60
CA GLU A 14 11.04 3.74 -9.99
C GLU A 14 11.50 4.98 -9.18
N THR A 15 12.10 4.79 -7.98
CA THR A 15 12.48 5.88 -7.05
C THR A 15 13.91 6.44 -7.20
N LEU A 16 14.48 6.47 -8.41
CA LEU A 16 15.88 6.85 -8.73
C LEU A 16 16.37 8.26 -8.30
N GLY A 17 15.74 8.95 -7.35
CA GLY A 17 16.02 10.34 -6.99
C GLY A 17 16.59 10.61 -5.60
N ASP A 18 16.11 9.96 -4.55
CA ASP A 18 16.39 10.42 -3.18
C ASP A 18 16.96 9.31 -2.30
N ASN A 19 18.15 9.55 -1.75
CA ASN A 19 18.81 8.78 -0.69
C ASN A 19 18.03 8.82 0.66
N CYS A 20 16.71 8.88 0.63
CA CYS A 20 15.91 8.82 1.84
C CYS A 20 15.75 7.36 2.26
N TYR A 21 16.07 7.09 3.53
CA TYR A 21 15.59 5.90 4.22
C TYR A 21 14.07 5.97 4.24
N THR A 22 13.41 5.21 3.37
CA THR A 22 11.96 5.20 3.25
C THR A 22 11.40 3.92 3.84
N ILE A 23 10.11 3.92 4.18
CA ILE A 23 9.52 2.72 4.78
C ILE A 23 9.59 1.53 3.81
N LEU A 24 9.45 1.78 2.50
CA LEU A 24 9.54 0.76 1.46
C LEU A 24 10.93 0.12 1.39
N SER A 25 12.00 0.93 1.44
CA SER A 25 13.37 0.41 1.34
C SER A 25 13.81 -0.33 2.61
N SER A 26 13.43 0.13 3.79
CA SER A 26 13.67 -0.56 5.06
C SER A 26 12.95 -1.91 5.12
N VAL A 27 11.68 -1.98 4.73
CA VAL A 27 10.91 -3.23 4.70
C VAL A 27 11.44 -4.20 3.65
N PHE A 28 11.82 -3.71 2.47
CA PHE A 28 12.42 -4.53 1.42
C PHE A 28 13.75 -5.15 1.88
N SER A 29 14.58 -4.36 2.56
CA SER A 29 15.85 -4.83 3.12
C SER A 29 15.61 -5.93 4.17
N LEU A 30 14.65 -5.74 5.08
CA LEU A 30 14.26 -6.76 6.05
C LEU A 30 13.77 -8.05 5.36
N ILE A 31 12.91 -7.95 4.35
CA ILE A 31 12.41 -9.12 3.61
C ILE A 31 13.56 -9.86 2.93
N LYS A 32 14.56 -9.14 2.38
CA LYS A 32 15.76 -9.75 1.79
C LYS A 32 16.60 -10.49 2.80
N VAL A 33 16.83 -9.91 3.98
CA VAL A 33 17.55 -10.59 5.07
C VAL A 33 16.79 -11.85 5.51
N LEU A 34 15.49 -11.75 5.77
CA LEU A 34 14.65 -12.88 6.18
C LEU A 34 14.50 -13.96 5.10
N SER A 35 14.69 -13.61 3.83
CA SER A 35 14.67 -14.55 2.71
C SER A 35 16.05 -15.18 2.43
N ASN A 36 17.05 -14.91 3.26
CA ASN A 36 18.46 -15.31 3.09
C ASN A 36 19.08 -14.81 1.76
N ASN A 37 18.56 -13.72 1.20
CA ASN A 37 19.05 -13.11 -0.03
C ASN A 37 20.13 -12.04 0.24
N CYS A 38 20.34 -11.63 1.50
CA CYS A 38 21.31 -10.60 1.87
C CYS A 38 21.81 -10.79 3.31
N GLY A 39 23.14 -10.81 3.50
CA GLY A 39 23.79 -10.85 4.82
C GLY A 39 23.90 -12.25 5.43
N ASN A 40 25.05 -12.55 6.04
CA ASN A 40 25.28 -13.74 6.88
C ASN A 40 25.33 -13.35 8.37
N GLU A 41 24.74 -12.20 8.73
CA GLU A 41 24.78 -11.71 10.11
C GLU A 41 23.67 -12.36 10.94
N ASP A 42 24.03 -12.78 12.15
CA ASP A 42 23.09 -13.43 13.09
C ASP A 42 22.03 -12.45 13.63
N TYR A 43 22.24 -11.13 13.48
CA TYR A 43 21.39 -10.08 14.02
C TYR A 43 21.11 -9.00 12.96
N TYR A 44 19.86 -8.58 12.85
CA TYR A 44 19.44 -7.49 11.97
C TYR A 44 18.55 -6.52 12.75
N SER A 45 18.95 -5.24 12.79
CA SER A 45 18.14 -4.21 13.46
C SER A 45 16.97 -3.79 12.57
N THR A 46 15.78 -3.70 13.15
CA THR A 46 14.56 -3.21 12.49
C THR A 46 14.20 -1.79 12.91
N GLU A 47 15.10 -1.11 13.62
CA GLU A 47 14.88 0.25 14.13
C GLU A 47 14.57 1.25 13.01
N ASP A 48 15.16 1.07 11.83
CA ASP A 48 14.90 1.91 10.65
C ASP A 48 13.41 1.93 10.26
N ILE A 49 12.71 0.80 10.44
CA ILE A 49 11.26 0.70 10.17
C ILE A 49 10.47 1.52 11.19
N LEU A 50 10.84 1.42 12.47
CA LEU A 50 10.17 2.16 13.54
C LEU A 50 10.43 3.67 13.44
N CYS A 51 11.67 4.07 13.16
CA CYS A 51 12.05 5.45 12.89
C CYS A 51 11.29 6.01 11.69
N SER A 52 11.18 5.24 10.62
CA SER A 52 10.40 5.62 9.44
C SER A 52 8.92 5.81 9.80
N LEU A 53 8.28 4.87 10.49
CA LEU A 53 6.88 5.00 10.91
C LEU A 53 6.65 6.23 11.81
N ASN A 54 7.57 6.51 12.73
CA ASN A 54 7.51 7.70 13.59
C ASN A 54 7.58 9.00 12.78
N SER A 55 8.36 9.02 11.68
CA SER A 55 8.41 10.18 10.78
C SER A 55 7.08 10.45 10.05
N TYR A 56 6.28 9.41 9.81
CA TYR A 56 4.91 9.51 9.29
C TYR A 56 3.88 9.83 10.39
N GLY A 57 4.31 10.00 11.64
CA GLY A 57 3.46 10.37 12.78
C GLY A 57 2.88 9.19 13.55
N TRP A 58 3.28 7.94 13.25
CA TRP A 58 2.86 6.77 14.02
C TRP A 58 3.69 6.65 15.29
N VAL A 59 3.05 6.82 16.44
CA VAL A 59 3.67 6.63 17.76
C VAL A 59 3.24 5.25 18.29
N ILE A 60 4.17 4.31 18.29
CA ILE A 60 3.96 2.95 18.81
C ILE A 60 4.50 2.91 20.25
N SER A 61 3.67 2.50 21.22
CA SER A 61 4.13 2.35 22.60
C SER A 61 5.07 1.15 22.71
N GLY A 62 5.97 1.16 23.71
CA GLY A 62 6.89 0.04 23.96
C GLY A 62 6.22 -1.22 24.52
N ASP A 63 4.89 -1.23 24.63
CA ASP A 63 4.10 -2.38 25.10
C ASP A 63 3.87 -3.40 23.98
N GLN A 64 3.31 -4.56 24.33
CA GLN A 64 2.88 -5.56 23.35
C GLN A 64 1.79 -4.99 22.43
N GLN A 65 1.93 -5.22 21.13
CA GLN A 65 1.02 -4.72 20.09
C GLN A 65 0.39 -5.84 19.28
N ASP A 66 -0.73 -5.56 18.63
CA ASP A 66 -1.35 -6.46 17.66
C ASP A 66 -0.58 -6.43 16.32
N ALA A 67 -0.13 -7.60 15.87
CA ALA A 67 0.57 -7.74 14.60
C ALA A 67 -0.33 -7.40 13.39
N TYR A 68 -1.64 -7.60 13.49
CA TYR A 68 -2.58 -7.24 12.44
C TYR A 68 -2.72 -5.73 12.32
N GLU A 69 -2.83 -5.02 13.44
CA GLU A 69 -2.84 -3.56 13.45
C GLU A 69 -1.55 -2.99 12.86
N PHE A 70 -0.40 -3.51 13.30
CA PHE A 70 0.91 -3.12 12.76
C PHE A 70 0.99 -3.36 11.24
N TYR A 71 0.46 -4.49 10.75
CA TYR A 71 0.39 -4.77 9.31
C TYR A 71 -0.45 -3.73 8.55
N GLN A 72 -1.62 -3.33 9.07
CA GLN A 72 -2.44 -2.31 8.42
C GLN A 72 -1.73 -0.96 8.37
N ILE A 73 -1.08 -0.57 9.48
CA ILE A 73 -0.28 0.66 9.56
C ILE A 73 0.84 0.63 8.52
N LEU A 74 1.56 -0.49 8.44
CA LEU A 74 2.68 -0.66 7.54
C LEU A 74 2.24 -0.55 6.07
N ILE A 75 1.19 -1.28 5.69
CA ILE A 75 0.66 -1.25 4.32
C ILE A 75 0.11 0.13 3.97
N ALA A 76 -0.65 0.77 4.86
CA ALA A 76 -1.18 2.12 4.64
C ALA A 76 -0.06 3.15 4.44
N THR A 77 1.02 3.06 5.23
CA THR A 77 2.18 3.96 5.11
C THR A 77 2.93 3.73 3.80
N ILE A 78 3.12 2.47 3.39
CA ILE A 78 3.71 2.13 2.09
C ILE A 78 2.83 2.61 0.94
N GLU A 79 1.50 2.43 1.01
CA GLU A 79 0.58 2.95 0.01
C GLU A 79 0.65 4.48 -0.08
N GLU A 80 0.73 5.19 1.05
CA GLU A 80 0.90 6.64 1.07
C GLU A 80 2.22 7.07 0.43
N GLU A 81 3.32 6.39 0.75
CA GLU A 81 4.63 6.62 0.15
C GLU A 81 4.59 6.43 -1.37
N VAL A 82 4.07 5.29 -1.84
CA VAL A 82 3.93 5.00 -3.27
C VAL A 82 3.01 6.03 -3.97
N LEU A 83 1.95 6.51 -3.31
CA LEU A 83 1.07 7.54 -3.86
C LEU A 83 1.74 8.91 -3.96
N LYS A 84 2.61 9.28 -3.01
CA LYS A 84 3.39 10.53 -3.08
C LYS A 84 4.29 10.55 -4.31
N LEU A 85 4.90 9.41 -4.65
CA LEU A 85 5.75 9.26 -5.84
C LEU A 85 4.99 9.55 -7.14
N VAL A 86 3.80 8.97 -7.30
CA VAL A 86 2.97 9.16 -8.51
C VAL A 86 2.60 10.63 -8.72
N ARG A 87 2.30 11.35 -7.63
CA ARG A 87 1.93 12.77 -7.71
C ARG A 87 3.09 13.64 -8.18
N ILE A 88 4.32 13.28 -7.82
CA ILE A 88 5.54 14.02 -8.18
C ILE A 88 5.86 13.79 -9.68
N ASP A 89 5.77 12.56 -10.19
CA ASP A 89 5.93 12.29 -11.62
C ASP A 89 4.91 13.04 -12.50
N ASP A 90 3.64 13.07 -12.06
CA ASP A 90 2.58 13.84 -12.73
C ASP A 90 2.86 15.35 -12.79
N LEU A 91 3.65 15.88 -11.84
CA LEU A 91 4.11 17.27 -11.80
C LEU A 91 5.28 17.50 -12.78
N PHE A 92 6.21 16.56 -12.90
CA PHE A 92 7.40 16.70 -13.75
C PHE A 92 7.14 16.45 -15.24
N ILE A 93 6.14 15.65 -15.61
CA ILE A 93 5.74 15.42 -17.02
C ILE A 93 5.20 16.71 -17.70
N LYS A 94 4.99 17.81 -16.96
CA LYS A 94 4.44 19.08 -17.48
C LYS A 94 5.40 20.28 -17.48
N MET A 95 6.71 20.08 -17.47
CA MET A 95 7.63 21.08 -18.04
C MET A 95 7.73 20.94 -19.57
N ALA A 96 6.58 20.88 -20.25
CA ALA A 96 6.54 21.11 -21.69
C ALA A 96 6.70 22.63 -21.94
N PRO A 97 7.42 23.06 -22.99
CA PRO A 97 7.73 24.47 -23.20
C PRO A 97 6.45 25.30 -23.24
N LEU A 98 6.43 26.34 -22.42
CA LEU A 98 5.31 27.23 -22.15
C LEU A 98 5.05 28.17 -23.34
N ASN A 99 4.76 27.61 -24.52
CA ASN A 99 4.55 28.38 -25.76
C ASN A 99 3.45 27.77 -26.67
N ALA A 100 2.37 27.26 -26.08
CA ALA A 100 1.18 26.90 -26.85
C ALA A 100 -0.11 27.16 -26.05
N TYR A 101 -0.63 28.40 -26.17
CA TYR A 101 -2.02 28.88 -26.02
C TYR A 101 -2.89 28.44 -24.82
N PRO A 102 -3.67 29.35 -24.19
CA PRO A 102 -4.48 29.02 -23.03
C PRO A 102 -5.79 28.34 -23.48
N ARG A 103 -5.79 27.02 -23.63
CA ARG A 103 -7.05 26.26 -23.62
C ARG A 103 -7.38 25.94 -22.16
N ILE A 104 -8.44 26.55 -21.64
CA ILE A 104 -9.03 26.16 -20.36
C ILE A 104 -9.49 24.70 -20.52
N LEU A 105 -8.72 23.77 -19.94
CA LEU A 105 -9.07 22.35 -19.87
C LEU A 105 -9.77 22.12 -18.54
N ASN A 106 -11.05 21.74 -18.59
CA ASN A 106 -11.78 21.30 -17.41
C ASN A 106 -11.09 20.08 -16.78
N ARG A 107 -10.94 20.08 -15.45
CA ARG A 107 -10.31 19.01 -14.65
C ARG A 107 -10.92 17.61 -14.91
N ALA A 108 -12.13 17.54 -15.48
CA ALA A 108 -12.86 16.33 -15.81
C ALA A 108 -12.33 15.54 -17.03
N CYS A 109 -11.45 16.11 -17.86
CA CYS A 109 -10.98 15.43 -19.08
C CYS A 109 -9.65 14.68 -18.92
N LYS A 110 -9.04 14.69 -17.73
CA LYS A 110 -7.94 13.78 -17.42
C LYS A 110 -8.53 12.58 -16.73
N SER A 111 -8.48 11.42 -17.38
CA SER A 111 -8.58 10.14 -16.66
C SER A 111 -7.68 10.24 -15.44
N LEU A 112 -8.21 9.97 -14.24
CA LEU A 112 -7.35 9.83 -13.06
C LEU A 112 -6.18 8.91 -13.45
N PRO A 113 -4.94 9.22 -13.03
CA PRO A 113 -3.79 8.37 -13.34
C PRO A 113 -4.18 6.93 -13.03
N SER A 114 -4.03 6.08 -14.04
CA SER A 114 -4.42 4.68 -13.97
C SER A 114 -3.62 4.03 -12.85
N GLN A 115 -4.25 3.74 -11.71
CA GLN A 115 -3.63 3.03 -10.58
C GLN A 115 -3.26 1.56 -10.92
N LYS A 116 -3.39 1.13 -12.19
CA LYS A 116 -3.23 -0.27 -12.63
C LYS A 116 -1.84 -0.88 -12.41
N GLY A 117 -0.84 -0.14 -11.93
CA GLY A 117 0.49 -0.67 -11.60
C GLY A 117 0.97 -0.41 -10.17
N ASN A 118 0.17 0.26 -9.32
CA ASN A 118 0.64 0.76 -8.02
C ASN A 118 0.08 0.00 -6.82
N ASN A 119 -0.83 -0.94 -7.07
CA ASN A 119 -1.41 -1.72 -6.00
C ASN A 119 -0.41 -2.78 -5.53
N HIS A 120 -0.21 -2.85 -4.23
CA HIS A 120 0.55 -3.93 -3.61
C HIS A 120 -0.15 -5.29 -3.84
N PRO A 121 0.60 -6.40 -3.86
CA PRO A 121 0.06 -7.72 -4.22
C PRO A 121 -1.00 -8.28 -3.26
N PHE A 122 -1.18 -7.67 -2.08
CA PHE A 122 -2.25 -8.05 -1.14
C PHE A 122 -3.58 -7.35 -1.44
N LYS A 123 -3.63 -6.44 -2.41
CA LYS A 123 -4.83 -5.66 -2.72
C LYS A 123 -5.81 -6.46 -3.58
N GLY A 124 -6.97 -6.77 -3.01
CA GLY A 124 -8.10 -7.41 -3.66
C GLY A 124 -9.33 -6.52 -3.76
N SER A 125 -10.45 -7.06 -4.25
CA SER A 125 -11.74 -6.37 -4.30
C SER A 125 -12.91 -7.30 -3.95
N PHE A 126 -13.78 -6.85 -3.05
CA PHE A 126 -15.07 -7.46 -2.76
C PHE A 126 -16.12 -6.92 -3.71
N ALA A 127 -17.01 -7.80 -4.16
CA ALA A 127 -18.24 -7.42 -4.84
C ALA A 127 -19.41 -7.58 -3.85
N ILE A 128 -20.01 -6.47 -3.45
CA ILE A 128 -21.07 -6.41 -2.45
C ILE A 128 -22.39 -6.14 -3.16
N ARG A 129 -23.34 -7.07 -3.00
CA ARG A 129 -24.71 -6.93 -3.51
C ARG A 129 -25.69 -7.13 -2.37
N MET A 130 -26.57 -6.15 -2.18
CA MET A 130 -27.65 -6.23 -1.20
C MET A 130 -28.99 -6.28 -1.92
N THR A 131 -29.90 -7.11 -1.40
CA THR A 131 -31.27 -7.24 -1.89
C THR A 131 -32.23 -7.02 -0.73
N CYS A 132 -33.23 -6.17 -0.92
CA CYS A 132 -34.27 -5.99 0.07
C CYS A 132 -35.24 -7.18 0.04
N PHE A 133 -35.45 -7.83 1.18
CA PHE A 133 -36.38 -8.98 1.28
C PHE A 133 -37.86 -8.59 1.23
N ALA A 134 -38.21 -7.32 1.47
CA ALA A 134 -39.60 -6.86 1.47
C ALA A 134 -40.09 -6.45 0.06
N CYS A 135 -39.28 -5.71 -0.68
CA CYS A 135 -39.66 -5.18 -2.01
C CYS A 135 -38.88 -5.81 -3.17
N MET A 136 -37.98 -6.75 -2.88
CA MET A 136 -37.14 -7.45 -3.87
C MET A 136 -36.26 -6.53 -4.75
N SER A 137 -36.12 -5.26 -4.37
CA SER A 137 -35.21 -4.34 -5.06
C SER A 137 -33.76 -4.73 -4.78
N GLN A 138 -32.95 -4.66 -5.82
CA GLN A 138 -31.51 -4.95 -5.76
C GLN A 138 -30.73 -3.65 -5.86
N ASN A 139 -29.81 -3.44 -4.92
CA ASN A 139 -28.86 -2.36 -5.05
C ASN A 139 -27.82 -2.69 -6.14
N PRO A 140 -27.32 -1.68 -6.87
CA PRO A 140 -26.15 -1.86 -7.73
C PRO A 140 -24.99 -2.51 -6.96
N VAL A 141 -24.23 -3.37 -7.64
CA VAL A 141 -23.07 -4.05 -7.05
C VAL A 141 -22.02 -2.99 -6.68
N LYS A 142 -21.70 -2.90 -5.39
CA LYS A 142 -20.63 -2.04 -4.87
C LYS A 142 -19.33 -2.83 -4.87
N PHE A 143 -18.27 -2.28 -5.47
CA PHE A 143 -16.93 -2.83 -5.36
C PHE A 143 -16.16 -2.13 -4.25
N GLU A 144 -15.52 -2.90 -3.37
CA GLU A 144 -14.75 -2.39 -2.23
C GLU A 144 -13.38 -3.06 -2.19
N THR A 145 -12.31 -2.29 -2.11
CA THR A 145 -10.95 -2.83 -2.07
C THR A 145 -10.59 -3.33 -0.68
N PHE A 146 -9.76 -4.37 -0.59
CA PHE A 146 -9.25 -4.87 0.69
C PHE A 146 -7.77 -5.25 0.58
N GLY A 147 -7.00 -5.12 1.67
CA GLY A 147 -5.63 -5.64 1.78
C GLY A 147 -5.53 -6.94 2.60
N SER A 148 -6.58 -7.26 3.35
CA SER A 148 -6.66 -8.46 4.20
C SER A 148 -8.12 -8.84 4.40
N ILE A 149 -8.39 -10.09 4.81
CA ILE A 149 -9.74 -10.58 5.10
C ILE A 149 -9.79 -11.04 6.55
N SER A 150 -10.53 -10.30 7.38
CA SER A 150 -10.76 -10.66 8.78
C SER A 150 -11.96 -11.59 8.89
N LEU A 151 -11.71 -12.85 9.23
CA LEU A 151 -12.74 -13.88 9.34
C LEU A 151 -13.12 -14.09 10.81
N SER A 152 -14.41 -13.98 11.11
CA SER A 152 -14.92 -14.34 12.44
C SER A 152 -14.85 -15.86 12.62
N LEU A 153 -14.18 -16.32 13.67
CA LEU A 153 -14.14 -17.73 14.01
C LEU A 153 -15.52 -18.19 14.47
N GLN A 154 -16.03 -19.25 13.86
CA GLN A 154 -17.28 -19.86 14.30
C GLN A 154 -17.03 -20.64 15.58
N ASN A 155 -17.99 -20.57 16.50
CA ASN A 155 -17.91 -21.29 17.77
C ASN A 155 -17.99 -22.80 17.49
N ILE A 156 -16.85 -23.49 17.53
CA ILE A 156 -16.79 -24.95 17.41
C ILE A 156 -17.54 -25.49 18.64
N LYS A 157 -18.69 -26.12 18.44
CA LYS A 157 -19.37 -26.83 19.53
C LYS A 157 -18.40 -27.90 20.03
N PRO A 158 -18.04 -27.92 21.32
CA PRO A 158 -17.20 -28.99 21.85
C PRO A 158 -17.93 -30.31 21.62
N VAL A 159 -17.24 -31.26 21.00
CA VAL A 159 -17.71 -32.64 20.88
C VAL A 159 -17.71 -33.19 22.31
N MET A 160 -18.89 -33.47 22.85
CA MET A 160 -19.08 -34.29 24.06
C MET A 160 -18.95 -35.76 23.71
#